data_AF-A0A7J6QJJ9-F1
#
_entry.id   AF-A0A7J6QJJ9-F1
#
_cell.length_a   1.000
_cell.length_b   1.000
_cell.length_c   1.000
_cell.angle_alpha   90.00
_cell.angle_beta   90.00
_cell.angle_gamma   90.00
#
_symmetry.space_group_name_H-M   'P 1'
#
loop_
_entity.id
_entity.type
_entity.pdbx_description
1 polymer ?
#
loop_
_entity_poly.entity_id
_entity_poly.type
_entity_poly.pdbx_seq_one_letter_code
_entity_poly.pdbx_strand_id
1 'polypeptide(L)'
;MDTPAAGSMDHSGDGKDTVEGAPNLEEQPHAVRETSPNEWLVCTAAFAFDLEVGQAVECMYPVGALSPRDAKTLSFLAFPDSNLTRADTEDISCLYSFRFRCQDPVMSDDFFEAGSTSDKSRYLFATCLFRQHRDEDNPRGFYQKTIAVISRHP
;
A
#
# COMPACT_ATOMS: atom_id res chain seq x y z
N MET A 1 -20.96 14.31 -64.10
CA MET A 1 -21.15 13.32 -65.18
C MET A 1 -20.18 12.20 -64.87
N ASP A 2 -20.51 11.37 -63.88
CA ASP A 2 -21.30 10.13 -64.00
C ASP A 2 -20.38 8.91 -64.21
N THR A 3 -20.24 8.14 -63.14
CA THR A 3 -19.73 6.75 -63.03
C THR A 3 -20.74 5.75 -63.66
N PRO A 4 -20.63 4.39 -63.55
CA PRO A 4 -19.53 3.41 -63.48
C PRO A 4 -19.78 2.15 -64.39
N ALA A 5 -18.92 1.12 -64.34
CA ALA A 5 -19.26 -0.32 -64.46
C ALA A 5 -18.02 -1.17 -64.09
N ALA A 6 -17.95 -1.89 -62.97
CA ALA A 6 -18.61 -3.16 -62.57
C ALA A 6 -17.99 -4.43 -63.25
N GLY A 7 -17.43 -5.32 -62.42
CA GLY A 7 -17.06 -6.69 -62.75
C GLY A 7 -16.55 -7.43 -61.51
N SER A 8 -17.33 -8.38 -60.99
CA SER A 8 -17.03 -9.19 -59.81
C SER A 8 -16.16 -10.40 -60.14
N MET A 9 -15.42 -10.92 -59.16
CA MET A 9 -15.47 -12.35 -58.82
C MET A 9 -14.71 -12.68 -57.53
N ASP A 10 -15.15 -13.78 -56.95
CA ASP A 10 -15.19 -14.16 -55.55
C ASP A 10 -14.27 -15.38 -55.34
N HIS A 11 -13.58 -15.46 -54.19
CA HIS A 11 -13.18 -16.74 -53.63
C HIS A 11 -13.00 -16.70 -52.11
N SER A 12 -13.43 -17.81 -51.53
CA SER A 12 -13.78 -18.11 -50.14
C SER A 12 -12.60 -18.62 -49.29
N GLY A 13 -12.78 -18.60 -47.97
CA GLY A 13 -11.94 -19.27 -46.95
C GLY A 13 -11.04 -18.28 -46.19
N ASP A 14 -10.96 -18.23 -44.87
CA ASP A 14 -11.27 -19.25 -43.86
C ASP A 14 -11.51 -18.54 -42.51
N GLY A 15 -12.37 -19.13 -41.68
CA GLY A 15 -12.69 -18.63 -40.36
C GLY A 15 -11.55 -18.92 -39.38
N LYS A 16 -11.28 -17.96 -38.49
CA LYS A 16 -10.65 -18.26 -37.20
C LYS A 16 -11.08 -17.25 -36.14
N ASP A 17 -12.11 -17.69 -35.41
CA ASP A 17 -12.22 -17.63 -33.97
C ASP A 17 -11.85 -16.31 -33.28
N THR A 18 -12.92 -15.57 -32.99
CA THR A 18 -13.13 -14.75 -31.81
C THR A 18 -12.46 -15.36 -30.57
N VAL A 19 -11.53 -14.61 -29.96
CA VAL A 19 -11.30 -14.68 -28.52
C VAL A 19 -11.35 -13.26 -27.98
N GLU A 20 -12.56 -12.86 -27.57
CA GLU A 20 -12.74 -11.88 -26.50
C GLU A 20 -11.98 -12.39 -25.27
N GLY A 21 -11.04 -11.61 -24.75
CA GLY A 21 -10.18 -12.08 -23.67
C GLY A 21 -9.49 -10.94 -22.94
N ALA A 22 -10.06 -10.64 -21.77
CA ALA A 22 -9.57 -9.79 -20.68
C ALA A 22 -9.79 -8.27 -20.83
N PRO A 23 -10.59 -7.64 -19.95
CA PRO A 23 -10.48 -6.20 -19.75
C PRO A 23 -9.09 -5.92 -19.19
N ASN A 24 -8.35 -5.07 -19.90
CA ASN A 24 -7.11 -4.50 -19.42
C ASN A 24 -7.43 -3.72 -18.13
N LEU A 25 -7.10 -4.30 -16.97
CA LEU A 25 -7.07 -3.58 -15.69
C LEU A 25 -5.81 -2.70 -15.72
N GLU A 26 -5.78 -1.72 -16.63
CA GLU A 26 -4.94 -0.55 -16.47
C GLU A 26 -5.45 0.16 -15.23
N GLU A 27 -4.74 -0.02 -14.11
CA GLU A 27 -4.88 0.83 -12.93
C GLU A 27 -4.66 2.28 -13.37
N GLN A 28 -5.76 2.97 -13.65
CA GLN A 28 -5.75 4.40 -13.84
C GLN A 28 -5.33 5.05 -12.52
N PRO A 29 -4.39 6.00 -12.51
CA PRO A 29 -4.04 6.71 -11.30
C PRO A 29 -5.26 7.50 -10.84
N HIS A 30 -5.94 7.03 -9.79
CA HIS A 30 -7.04 7.74 -9.16
C HIS A 30 -6.50 9.03 -8.54
N ALA A 31 -6.54 10.12 -9.30
CA ALA A 31 -6.22 11.45 -8.82
C ALA A 31 -7.30 11.90 -7.83
N VAL A 32 -7.04 11.75 -6.53
CA VAL A 32 -7.75 12.50 -5.49
C VAL A 32 -6.78 13.52 -4.92
N ARG A 33 -6.92 14.78 -5.36
CA ARG A 33 -6.24 15.92 -4.74
C ARG A 33 -7.17 17.13 -4.66
N GLU A 34 -7.99 17.15 -3.61
CA GLU A 34 -8.43 18.42 -3.01
C GLU A 34 -7.71 18.53 -1.66
N THR A 35 -6.64 19.32 -1.61
CA THR A 35 -5.83 19.52 -0.41
C THR A 35 -6.61 20.39 0.58
N SER A 36 -7.20 19.75 1.58
CA SER A 36 -7.82 20.43 2.71
C SER A 36 -6.76 21.02 3.64
N PRO A 37 -7.01 22.15 4.32
CA PRO A 37 -6.03 22.82 5.19
C PRO A 37 -5.67 22.05 6.48
N ASN A 38 -6.25 20.87 6.70
CA ASN A 38 -6.04 20.03 7.89
C ASN A 38 -5.71 18.58 7.50
N GLU A 39 -4.64 18.37 6.73
CA GLU A 39 -4.18 17.03 6.37
C GLU A 39 -3.47 16.36 7.55
N TRP A 40 -4.26 15.95 8.54
CA TRP A 40 -3.78 15.28 9.75
C TRP A 40 -3.28 13.86 9.46
N LEU A 41 -3.86 13.21 8.46
CA LEU A 41 -3.50 11.89 7.96
C LEU A 41 -2.33 12.01 6.98
N VAL A 42 -1.27 11.25 7.22
CA VAL A 42 -0.11 11.17 6.31
C VAL A 42 -0.30 10.05 5.30
N CYS A 43 -0.52 8.83 5.81
CA CYS A 43 -0.74 7.65 4.98
C CYS A 43 -1.38 6.53 5.79
N THR A 44 -1.85 5.51 5.07
CA THR A 44 -2.12 4.19 5.60
C THR A 44 -1.12 3.20 5.01
N ALA A 45 -0.78 2.15 5.75
CA ALA A 45 0.12 1.11 5.28
C ALA A 45 -0.30 -0.26 5.79
N ALA A 46 -0.08 -1.29 4.98
CA ALA A 46 -0.16 -2.67 5.42
C ALA A 46 1.24 -3.27 5.46
N PHE A 47 1.48 -4.09 6.48
CA PHE A 47 2.71 -4.84 6.67
C PHE A 47 2.39 -6.31 6.85
N ALA A 48 3.23 -7.16 6.29
CA ALA A 48 3.13 -8.61 6.44
C ALA A 48 4.50 -9.20 6.82
N PHE A 49 4.48 -10.35 7.47
CA PHE A 49 5.70 -11.10 7.73
C PHE A 49 5.98 -12.03 6.55
N ASP A 50 7.08 -11.76 5.85
CA ASP A 50 7.64 -12.61 4.81
C ASP A 50 8.72 -13.53 5.41
N LEU A 51 8.80 -14.78 4.94
CA LEU A 51 9.74 -15.77 5.48
C LEU A 51 11.20 -15.49 5.14
N GLU A 52 11.48 -14.88 3.99
CA GLU A 52 12.83 -14.61 3.51
C GLU A 52 13.31 -13.23 3.97
N VAL A 53 12.42 -12.24 3.97
CA VAL A 53 12.74 -10.84 4.23
C VAL A 53 12.43 -10.43 5.68
N GLY A 54 11.49 -11.10 6.35
CA GLY A 54 10.97 -10.71 7.65
C GLY A 54 9.81 -9.71 7.54
N GLN A 55 9.74 -8.73 8.43
CA GLN A 55 8.67 -7.72 8.41
C GLN A 55 8.82 -6.79 7.19
N ALA A 56 7.88 -6.85 6.27
CA ALA A 56 7.91 -6.10 5.02
C ALA A 56 6.68 -5.20 4.85
N VAL A 57 6.87 -4.10 4.11
CA VAL A 57 5.76 -3.26 3.64
C VAL A 57 5.05 -4.02 2.52
N GLU A 58 3.75 -4.26 2.67
CA GLU A 58 2.92 -4.89 1.64
C GLU A 58 2.31 -3.83 0.73
N CYS A 59 1.73 -2.77 1.31
CA CYS A 59 1.23 -1.63 0.55
C CYS A 59 1.23 -0.34 1.39
N MET A 60 1.17 0.80 0.70
CA MET A 60 1.09 2.13 1.31
C MET A 60 0.25 3.05 0.44
N TYR A 61 -0.62 3.83 1.08
CA TYR A 61 -1.41 4.85 0.41
C TYR A 61 -1.36 6.19 1.16
N PRO A 62 -1.01 7.31 0.49
CA PRO A 62 -0.55 7.38 -0.90
C PRO A 62 0.75 6.59 -1.14
N VAL A 63 0.94 6.09 -2.35
CA VAL A 63 2.18 5.38 -2.72
C VAL A 63 3.36 6.33 -2.58
N GLY A 64 4.40 5.91 -1.86
CA GLY A 64 5.59 6.74 -1.64
C GLY A 64 5.39 7.89 -0.63
N ALA A 65 4.33 7.83 0.20
CA ALA A 65 4.11 8.84 1.23
C ALA A 65 5.27 8.95 2.23
N LEU A 66 5.92 7.83 2.55
CA LEU A 66 7.14 7.77 3.36
C LEU A 66 8.34 7.35 2.52
N SER A 67 9.54 7.77 2.91
CA SER A 67 10.77 7.29 2.29
C SER A 67 10.94 5.79 2.50
N PRO A 68 11.70 5.08 1.63
CA PRO A 68 11.98 3.66 1.83
C PRO A 68 12.63 3.35 3.19
N ARG A 69 13.41 4.31 3.72
CA ARG A 69 14.07 4.19 5.02
C ARG A 69 13.06 4.25 6.17
N ASP A 70 12.16 5.23 6.13
CA ASP A 70 11.14 5.41 7.16
C ASP A 70 10.09 4.30 7.08
N ALA A 71 9.70 3.88 5.87
CA ALA A 71 8.81 2.74 5.66
C ALA A 71 9.40 1.43 6.22
N LYS A 72 10.71 1.20 6.04
CA LYS A 72 11.42 0.05 6.63
C LYS A 72 11.50 0.14 8.15
N THR A 73 11.71 1.33 8.71
CA THR A 73 11.67 1.52 10.17
C THR A 73 10.27 1.19 10.70
N LEU A 74 9.24 1.65 9.99
CA LEU A 74 7.86 1.41 10.35
C LEU A 74 7.49 -0.08 10.27
N SER A 75 8.02 -0.84 9.31
CA SER A 75 7.75 -2.28 9.22
C SER A 75 8.27 -3.06 10.43
N PHE A 76 9.41 -2.66 11.01
CA PHE A 76 9.89 -3.28 12.25
C PHE A 76 9.00 -2.95 13.45
N LEU A 77 8.51 -1.71 13.55
CA LEU A 77 7.67 -1.26 14.67
C LEU A 77 6.20 -1.71 14.54
N ALA A 78 5.77 -2.07 13.33
CA ALA A 78 4.43 -2.56 13.03
C ALA A 78 4.15 -3.97 13.55
N PHE A 79 5.10 -4.63 14.21
CA PHE A 79 4.89 -5.92 14.88
C PHE A 79 5.21 -5.78 16.37
N PRO A 80 4.38 -6.32 17.27
CA PRO A 80 4.65 -6.27 18.71
C PRO A 80 5.88 -7.13 19.05
N ASP A 81 6.82 -6.57 19.82
CA ASP A 81 8.04 -7.27 20.25
C ASP A 81 7.76 -8.43 21.22
N SER A 82 6.64 -8.36 21.94
CA SER A 82 6.23 -9.39 22.88
C SER A 82 5.56 -10.56 22.14
N ASN A 83 5.95 -11.79 22.48
CA ASN A 83 5.17 -12.97 22.11
C ASN A 83 3.78 -12.88 22.75
N LEU A 84 2.79 -12.46 21.97
CA LEU A 84 1.40 -12.34 22.39
C LEU A 84 0.68 -13.70 22.46
N THR A 85 1.41 -14.81 22.32
CA THR A 85 0.88 -16.17 22.40
C THR A 85 0.27 -16.41 23.77
N ARG A 86 -1.06 -16.35 23.83
CA ARG A 86 -1.85 -16.86 24.95
C ARG A 86 -2.10 -18.33 24.71
N ALA A 87 -1.95 -19.14 25.76
CA ALA A 87 -1.97 -20.61 25.68
C ALA A 87 -3.30 -21.20 25.14
N ASP A 88 -4.33 -20.38 24.99
CA ASP A 88 -5.72 -20.72 24.69
C ASP A 88 -6.29 -20.02 23.44
N THR A 89 -5.50 -19.22 22.71
CA THR A 89 -5.96 -18.50 21.51
C THR A 89 -5.01 -18.68 20.33
N GLU A 90 -5.50 -19.32 19.27
CA GLU A 90 -4.80 -19.47 17.99
C GLU A 90 -4.76 -18.14 17.20
N ASP A 91 -5.72 -17.25 17.49
CA ASP A 91 -5.88 -15.94 16.90
C ASP A 91 -5.56 -14.83 17.90
N ILE A 92 -4.67 -13.92 17.50
CA ILE A 92 -4.25 -12.77 18.31
C ILE A 92 -4.56 -11.50 17.54
N SER A 93 -5.12 -10.51 18.24
CA SER A 93 -5.29 -9.14 17.74
C SER A 93 -4.76 -8.15 18.76
N CYS A 94 -3.99 -7.17 18.31
CA CYS A 94 -3.42 -6.13 19.17
C CYS A 94 -3.57 -4.76 18.50
N LEU A 95 -4.17 -3.81 19.22
CA LEU A 95 -4.22 -2.40 18.83
C LEU A 95 -3.26 -1.62 19.71
N TYR A 96 -2.32 -0.92 19.09
CA TYR A 96 -1.33 -0.13 19.81
C TYR A 96 -0.91 1.07 19.00
N SER A 97 -0.37 2.08 19.68
CA SER A 97 0.12 3.29 19.05
C SER A 97 1.54 3.59 19.52
N PHE A 98 2.36 4.12 18.62
CA PHE A 98 3.68 4.61 18.93
C PHE A 98 3.97 5.87 18.11
N ARG A 99 5.00 6.60 18.51
CA ARG A 99 5.57 7.67 17.69
C ARG A 99 6.92 7.23 17.15
N PHE A 100 7.23 7.64 15.94
CA PHE A 100 8.51 7.38 15.30
C PHE A 100 9.04 8.66 14.67
N ARG A 101 10.35 8.71 14.48
CA ARG A 101 11.07 9.87 13.97
C ARG A 101 11.27 9.70 12.47
N CYS A 102 10.66 10.57 11.67
CA CYS A 102 10.90 10.64 10.23
C CYS A 102 12.28 11.24 9.99
N GLN A 103 13.07 10.60 9.15
CA GLN A 103 14.41 11.07 8.79
C GLN A 103 14.40 11.86 7.49
N ASP A 104 13.43 11.56 6.63
CA ASP A 104 13.24 12.20 5.34
C ASP A 104 11.91 13.00 5.32
N PRO A 105 11.78 14.00 4.42
CA PRO A 105 10.51 14.70 4.22
C PRO A 105 9.40 13.74 3.76
N VAL A 106 8.19 13.96 4.24
CA VAL A 106 6.99 13.24 3.81
C VAL A 106 6.46 13.90 2.54
N MET A 107 5.89 13.13 1.60
CA MET A 107 5.36 13.67 0.34
C MET A 107 4.32 14.79 0.52
N SER A 108 3.57 14.80 1.64
CA SER A 108 2.59 15.84 1.95
C SER A 108 3.18 17.08 2.66
N ASP A 109 4.50 17.15 2.86
CA ASP A 109 5.14 18.31 3.50
C ASP A 109 5.37 19.50 2.56
N ASP A 110 5.20 19.32 1.25
CA ASP A 110 5.32 20.39 0.24
C ASP A 110 4.38 21.58 0.50
N PHE A 111 3.32 21.38 1.29
CA PHE A 111 2.36 22.42 1.67
C PHE A 111 2.70 23.15 2.97
N PHE A 112 3.61 22.64 3.82
CA PHE A 112 3.68 23.07 5.22
C PHE A 112 4.86 23.97 5.60
N GLU A 113 5.93 24.12 4.82
CA GLU A 113 7.07 24.94 5.31
C GLU A 113 8.01 25.49 4.21
N ALA A 114 7.61 26.58 3.56
CA ALA A 114 8.53 27.48 2.84
C ALA A 114 9.31 28.45 3.75
N GLY A 115 9.23 28.28 5.09
CA GLY A 115 9.70 29.31 6.05
C GLY A 115 10.41 28.81 7.31
N SER A 116 10.57 27.51 7.54
CA SER A 116 11.31 27.04 8.72
C SER A 116 12.64 26.42 8.33
N THR A 117 13.65 27.27 8.32
CA THR A 117 15.06 26.89 8.45
C THR A 117 15.31 26.36 9.85
N SER A 118 14.94 25.10 10.11
CA SER A 118 15.41 24.42 11.30
C SER A 118 15.45 22.91 11.04
N ASP A 119 16.62 22.37 11.32
CA ASP A 119 16.96 20.97 11.52
C ASP A 119 15.92 20.27 12.43
N LYS A 120 14.78 19.85 11.85
CA LYS A 120 13.63 19.33 12.59
C LYS A 120 13.38 17.89 12.19
N SER A 121 14.01 16.99 12.93
CA SER A 121 13.51 15.64 13.15
C SER A 121 11.99 15.67 13.45
N ARG A 122 11.15 15.36 12.45
CA ARG A 122 9.69 15.33 12.58
C ARG A 122 9.25 14.01 13.21
N TYR A 123 8.38 14.06 14.22
CA TYR A 123 7.73 12.87 14.76
C TYR A 123 6.40 12.65 14.07
N LEU A 124 6.13 11.41 13.69
CA LEU A 124 4.83 10.93 13.24
C LEU A 124 4.29 9.92 14.26
N PHE A 125 2.98 9.74 14.24
CA PHE A 125 2.27 8.81 15.11
C PHE A 125 1.71 7.70 14.25
N ALA A 126 1.88 6.46 14.69
CA ALA A 126 1.35 5.28 14.03
C ALA A 126 0.42 4.56 14.99
N THR A 127 -0.82 4.35 14.57
CA THR A 127 -1.77 3.45 15.23
C THR A 127 -1.86 2.17 14.42
N CYS A 128 -1.50 1.05 15.03
CA CYS A 128 -1.34 -0.25 14.38
C CYS A 128 -2.39 -1.23 14.92
N LEU A 129 -3.10 -1.87 14.00
CA LEU A 129 -3.90 -3.07 14.26
C LEU A 129 -3.13 -4.28 13.73
N PHE A 130 -2.50 -5.01 14.64
CA PHE A 130 -1.81 -6.26 14.36
C PHE A 130 -2.77 -7.44 14.50
N ARG A 131 -2.69 -8.39 13.57
CA ARG A 131 -3.32 -9.71 13.67
C ARG A 131 -2.33 -10.83 13.39
N GLN A 132 -2.46 -11.90 14.16
CA GLN A 132 -1.85 -13.19 13.90
C GLN A 132 -2.93 -14.26 13.91
N HIS A 133 -2.90 -15.17 12.94
CA HIS A 133 -3.75 -16.36 12.93
C HIS A 133 -2.93 -17.59 12.58
N ARG A 134 -3.36 -18.76 13.06
CA ARG A 134 -2.73 -20.04 12.71
C ARG A 134 -2.97 -20.34 11.24
N ASP A 135 -1.90 -20.68 10.53
CA ASP A 135 -1.95 -20.99 9.11
C ASP A 135 -1.03 -22.20 8.86
N GLU A 136 -1.62 -23.33 8.51
CA GLU A 136 -0.91 -24.60 8.30
C GLU A 136 -0.20 -24.65 6.94
N ASP A 137 -0.68 -23.86 5.97
CA ASP A 137 -0.06 -23.74 4.66
C ASP A 137 1.17 -22.83 4.70
N ASN A 138 1.30 -22.03 5.78
CA ASN A 138 2.47 -21.22 6.03
C ASN A 138 3.57 -22.05 6.75
N PRO A 139 4.79 -22.16 6.20
CA PRO A 139 5.90 -22.88 6.85
C PRO A 139 6.24 -22.40 8.27
N ARG A 140 5.86 -21.17 8.63
CA ARG A 140 6.03 -20.62 9.98
C ARG A 140 4.96 -21.06 10.97
N GLY A 141 3.85 -21.62 10.48
CA GLY A 141 2.67 -22.02 11.25
C GLY A 141 1.69 -20.89 11.59
N PHE A 142 2.02 -19.64 11.25
CA PHE A 142 1.17 -18.48 11.49
C PHE A 142 1.33 -17.42 10.41
N TYR A 143 0.20 -16.85 9.99
CA TYR A 143 0.17 -15.62 9.22
C TYR A 143 0.11 -14.41 10.15
N GLN A 144 0.91 -13.39 9.86
CA GLN A 144 0.97 -12.15 10.63
C GLN A 144 0.84 -10.94 9.71
N LYS A 145 -0.04 -10.01 10.06
CA LYS A 145 -0.28 -8.78 9.30
C LYS A 145 -0.62 -7.62 10.21
N THR A 146 -0.19 -6.43 9.83
CA THR A 146 -0.55 -5.18 10.50
C THR A 146 -1.09 -4.18 9.52
N ILE A 147 -2.14 -3.47 9.93
CA ILE A 147 -2.59 -2.24 9.26
C ILE A 147 -2.22 -1.07 10.16
N ALA A 148 -1.54 -0.07 9.61
CA ALA A 148 -1.15 1.14 10.30
C ALA A 148 -1.81 2.38 9.69
N VAL A 149 -2.27 3.28 10.55
CA VAL A 149 -2.67 4.64 10.21
C VAL A 149 -1.59 5.58 10.73
N ILE A 150 -1.03 6.41 9.85
CA ILE A 150 0.06 7.32 10.17
C ILE A 150 -0.47 8.75 10.14
N SER A 151 -0.25 9.50 11.21
CA SER A 151 -0.75 10.87 11.39
C SER A 151 0.32 11.81 11.91
N ARG A 152 0.10 13.11 11.70
CA ARG A 152 0.93 14.20 12.25
C ARG A 152 0.66 14.46 13.73
N HIS A 153 -0.45 13.94 14.25
CA HIS A 153 -0.93 14.14 15.61
C HIS A 153 -1.33 12.81 16.27
N PRO A 154 -1.22 12.70 17.61
CA PRO A 154 -1.61 11.50 18.36
C PRO A 154 -3.09 11.14 18.23
#